data_AF-A0A7S2CW91-F1
#
_entry.id   AF-A0A7S2CW91-F1
#
_cell.length_a   1.000
_cell.length_b   1.000
_cell.length_c   1.000
_cell.angle_alpha   90.00
_cell.angle_beta   90.00
_cell.angle_gamma   90.00
#
_symmetry.space_group_name_H-M   'P 1'
#
loop_
_entity.id
_entity.type
_entity.pdbx_description
1 polymer ?
#
loop_
_entity_poly.entity_id
_entity_poly.type
_entity_poly.pdbx_seq_one_letter_code
_entity_poly.pdbx_strand_id
1 'polypeptide(L)'
;AQAHPERLRVSYTLTSPDVGDSWAGGRGRDPGPTVLANALPDPLVGPTESTMVMVCGTDQFVGTWSGEITRVRDPETGKKSKVQGPLLGILKKQGFTESQIFKF
;
A
#
# COMPACT_ATOMS: atom_id res chain seq x y z
N ALA A 1 13.13 13.01 -2.68
CA ALA A 1 13.80 12.05 -3.58
C ALA A 1 15.11 12.59 -4.12
N GLN A 2 15.13 13.79 -4.74
CA GLN A 2 16.32 14.31 -5.42
C GLN A 2 17.59 14.45 -4.57
N ALA A 3 17.44 14.74 -3.26
CA ALA A 3 18.57 14.83 -2.33
C ALA A 3 19.13 13.45 -1.88
N HIS A 4 18.33 12.38 -1.95
CA HIS A 4 18.69 11.03 -1.51
C HIS A 4 18.06 9.96 -2.42
N PRO A 5 18.40 9.94 -3.72
CA PRO A 5 17.79 9.02 -4.68
C PRO A 5 18.05 7.54 -4.38
N GLU A 6 19.12 7.24 -3.64
CA GLU A 6 19.51 5.91 -3.19
C GLU A 6 18.67 5.38 -2.01
N ARG A 7 18.02 6.28 -1.26
CA ARG A 7 17.21 5.93 -0.08
C ARG A 7 15.71 6.11 -0.28
N LEU A 8 15.32 7.05 -1.13
CA LEU A 8 13.91 7.41 -1.31
C LEU A 8 13.55 7.45 -2.79
N ARG A 9 12.71 6.51 -3.18
CA ARG A 9 12.01 6.50 -4.46
C ARG A 9 10.58 6.98 -4.25
N VAL A 10 10.06 7.74 -5.21
CA VAL A 10 8.69 8.23 -5.17
C VAL A 10 8.07 7.93 -6.53
N SER A 11 6.95 7.22 -6.51
CA SER A 11 6.17 6.89 -7.69
C SER A 11 4.76 7.46 -7.52
N TYR A 12 4.25 8.11 -8.56
CA TYR A 12 2.92 8.71 -8.55
C TYR A 12 1.98 7.89 -9.43
N THR A 13 0.75 7.73 -8.96
CA THR A 13 -0.35 7.13 -9.72
C THR A 13 -1.54 8.08 -9.67
N LEU A 14 -2.11 8.42 -10.83
CA LEU A 14 -3.26 9.32 -10.94
C LEU A 14 -4.45 8.57 -11.56
N THR A 15 -5.64 8.73 -10.98
CA THR A 15 -6.85 8.11 -11.53
C THR A 15 -7.31 8.79 -12.82
N SER A 16 -7.16 10.12 -12.88
CA SER A 16 -7.57 10.96 -14.01
C SER A 16 -6.57 12.10 -14.20
N PRO A 17 -5.40 11.85 -14.83
CA PRO A 17 -4.44 12.91 -15.10
C PRO A 17 -4.94 13.85 -16.20
N ASP A 18 -4.98 15.16 -15.94
CA ASP A 18 -5.41 16.20 -16.90
C ASP A 18 -4.39 16.46 -18.02
N VAL A 19 -3.29 15.71 -18.04
CA VAL A 19 -2.19 15.84 -19.01
C VAL A 19 -2.24 14.78 -20.11
N GLY A 20 -3.33 13.99 -20.17
CA GLY A 20 -3.52 12.94 -21.18
C GLY A 20 -2.33 11.98 -21.24
N ASP A 21 -1.87 11.67 -22.45
CA ASP A 21 -0.80 10.68 -22.72
C ASP A 21 0.60 11.12 -22.33
N SER A 22 0.78 12.38 -21.95
CA SER A 22 2.08 12.86 -21.44
C SER A 22 2.35 12.45 -19.98
N TRP A 23 1.38 11.84 -19.29
CA TRP A 23 1.59 11.28 -17.95
C TRP A 23 2.43 10.02 -17.98
N ALA A 24 3.67 10.12 -17.50
CA ALA A 24 4.62 9.01 -17.42
C ALA A 24 4.44 8.11 -16.18
N GLY A 25 3.60 8.50 -15.21
CA GLY A 25 3.37 7.74 -13.98
C GLY A 25 2.30 6.64 -14.12
N GLY A 26 1.99 5.97 -13.01
CA GLY A 26 0.92 4.98 -12.95
C GLY A 26 -0.45 5.60 -13.22
N ARG A 27 -1.40 4.79 -13.70
CA ARG A 27 -2.78 5.22 -13.93
C ARG A 27 -3.78 4.34 -13.17
N GLY A 28 -4.88 4.93 -12.74
CA GLY A 28 -5.96 4.21 -12.07
C GLY A 28 -5.68 3.92 -10.59
N ARG A 29 -6.53 3.09 -9.98
CA ARG A 29 -6.40 2.71 -8.55
C ARG A 29 -5.55 1.46 -8.34
N ASP A 30 -5.38 0.67 -9.40
CA ASP A 30 -4.45 -0.44 -9.52
C ASP A 30 -3.55 -0.14 -10.73
N PRO A 31 -2.31 0.34 -10.51
CA PRO A 31 -1.43 0.74 -11.60
C PRO A 31 -0.79 -0.44 -12.34
N GLY A 32 -1.10 -1.68 -11.94
CA GLY A 32 -0.60 -2.89 -12.56
C GLY A 32 0.80 -3.31 -12.11
N PRO A 33 1.21 -4.56 -12.42
CA PRO A 33 2.41 -5.19 -11.86
C PRO A 33 3.71 -4.45 -12.23
N THR A 34 3.81 -3.91 -13.45
CA THR A 34 5.02 -3.21 -13.90
C THR A 34 5.28 -1.92 -13.11
N VAL A 35 4.23 -1.16 -12.80
CA VAL A 35 4.38 0.07 -12.00
C VAL A 35 4.69 -0.29 -10.54
N LEU A 36 4.04 -1.31 -10.00
CA LEU A 36 4.25 -1.77 -8.63
C LEU A 36 5.66 -2.30 -8.40
N ALA A 37 6.21 -3.09 -9.33
CA ALA A 37 7.57 -3.61 -9.23
C ALA A 37 8.64 -2.51 -9.21
N ASN A 38 8.34 -1.35 -9.82
CA ASN A 38 9.22 -0.18 -9.77
C ASN A 38 9.03 0.67 -8.49
N ALA A 39 7.82 0.65 -7.93
CA ALA A 39 7.43 1.49 -6.79
C ALA A 39 7.70 0.82 -5.43
N LEU A 40 7.62 -0.50 -5.36
CA LEU A 40 7.75 -1.29 -4.14
C LEU A 40 8.95 -2.23 -4.22
N PRO A 41 9.60 -2.56 -3.09
CA PRO A 41 10.58 -3.62 -3.05
C PRO A 41 9.94 -4.97 -3.42
N ASP A 42 10.74 -5.87 -3.96
CA ASP A 42 10.31 -7.25 -4.19
C ASP A 42 10.03 -7.93 -2.83
N PRO A 43 8.81 -8.45 -2.60
CA PRO A 43 8.44 -9.05 -1.32
C PRO A 43 9.21 -10.34 -1.00
N LEU A 44 9.88 -10.94 -1.98
CA LEU A 44 10.61 -12.21 -1.86
C LEU A 44 12.14 -12.03 -1.80
N VAL A 45 12.65 -10.82 -2.08
CA VAL A 45 14.09 -10.56 -2.11
C VAL A 45 14.53 -9.88 -0.81
N GLY A 46 15.19 -10.68 0.03
CA GLY A 46 15.70 -10.27 1.34
C GLY A 46 15.30 -11.28 2.43
N PRO A 47 15.73 -11.11 3.68
CA PRO A 47 15.06 -11.77 4.79
C PRO A 47 13.58 -11.42 4.67
N THR A 48 12.69 -12.41 4.64
CA THR A 48 11.23 -12.22 4.45
C THR A 48 10.58 -11.26 5.45
N GLU A 49 11.33 -10.80 6.45
CA GLU A 49 10.92 -9.87 7.51
C GLU A 49 11.60 -8.48 7.45
N SER A 50 12.44 -8.18 6.45
CA SER A 50 13.16 -6.89 6.39
C SER A 50 12.35 -5.74 5.79
N THR A 51 11.15 -6.03 5.27
CA THR A 51 10.32 -5.07 4.55
C THR A 51 9.03 -4.80 5.30
N MET A 52 8.74 -3.53 5.54
CA MET A 52 7.46 -3.07 6.09
C MET A 52 6.80 -2.13 5.08
N VAL A 53 5.59 -2.46 4.67
CA VAL A 53 4.73 -1.65 3.80
C VAL A 53 3.64 -1.02 4.66
N MET A 54 3.59 0.31 4.63
CA MET A 54 2.67 1.09 5.43
C MET A 54 1.59 1.68 4.51
N VAL A 55 0.33 1.38 4.78
CA VAL A 55 -0.80 1.76 3.91
C VAL A 55 -1.73 2.72 4.65
N CYS A 56 -1.93 3.91 4.08
CA CYS A 56 -2.83 4.92 4.61
C CYS A 56 -3.64 5.55 3.46
N GLY A 57 -4.89 5.90 3.72
CA GLY A 57 -5.78 6.50 2.74
C GLY A 57 -7.23 6.40 3.19
N THR A 58 -8.15 6.53 2.24
CA THR A 58 -9.56 6.24 2.51
C THR A 58 -9.75 4.75 2.82
N ASP A 59 -10.81 4.39 3.54
CA ASP A 59 -11.13 2.98 3.84
C ASP A 59 -11.19 2.15 2.54
N GLN A 60 -11.72 2.72 1.45
CA GLN A 60 -11.72 2.09 0.13
C GLN A 60 -10.31 1.88 -0.44
N PHE A 61 -9.40 2.86 -0.31
CA PHE A 61 -8.03 2.73 -0.77
C PHE A 61 -7.29 1.63 -0.01
N VAL A 62 -7.38 1.65 1.33
CA VAL A 62 -6.78 0.64 2.21
C VAL A 62 -7.32 -0.75 1.89
N GLY A 63 -8.64 -0.88 1.74
CA GLY A 63 -9.32 -2.12 1.36
C GLY A 63 -8.84 -2.68 0.02
N THR A 64 -8.72 -1.82 -0.99
CA THR A 64 -8.23 -2.20 -2.34
C THR A 64 -6.79 -2.70 -2.30
N TRP A 65 -5.91 -2.01 -1.57
CA TRP A 65 -4.49 -2.30 -1.57
C TRP A 65 -4.11 -3.46 -0.65
N SER A 66 -4.74 -3.55 0.52
CA SER A 66 -4.27 -4.39 1.62
C SER A 66 -5.36 -5.19 2.34
N GLY A 67 -6.64 -5.01 1.98
CA GLY A 67 -7.78 -5.51 2.74
C GLY A 67 -8.22 -4.55 3.86
N GLU A 68 -9.45 -4.73 4.34
CA GLU A 68 -10.09 -3.78 5.26
C GLU A 68 -9.43 -3.72 6.65
N ILE A 69 -9.66 -2.60 7.35
CA ILE A 69 -9.42 -2.43 8.77
C ILE A 69 -10.77 -2.50 9.46
N THR A 70 -10.88 -3.26 10.54
CA THR A 70 -12.09 -3.25 11.37
C THR A 70 -11.91 -2.31 12.55
N ARG A 71 -13.01 -1.66 12.96
CA ARG A 71 -13.02 -0.80 14.14
C ARG A 71 -13.74 -1.54 15.25
N VAL A 72 -13.01 -1.92 16.29
CA VAL A 72 -13.57 -2.61 17.45
C VAL A 72 -13.79 -1.59 18.56
N ARG A 73 -14.94 -1.66 19.22
CA ARG A 73 -15.22 -0.84 20.39
C ARG A 73 -14.84 -1.62 21.63
N ASP A 74 -13.96 -1.04 22.44
CA ASP A 74 -13.66 -1.53 23.78
C ASP A 74 -14.96 -1.51 24.62
N PRO A 75 -15.41 -2.65 25.15
CA PRO A 75 -16.65 -2.71 25.92
C PRO A 75 -16.55 -2.02 27.29
N GLU A 76 -15.36 -1.93 27.88
CA GLU A 76 -15.12 -1.30 29.18
C GLU A 76 -14.94 0.21 29.06
N THR A 77 -14.10 0.65 28.11
CA THR A 77 -13.75 2.07 27.97
C THR A 77 -14.56 2.80 26.90
N GLY A 78 -15.31 2.07 26.07
CA GLY A 78 -16.07 2.61 24.94
C GLY A 78 -15.22 3.18 23.79
N LYS A 79 -13.88 3.08 23.87
CA LYS A 79 -12.95 3.63 22.88
C LYS A 79 -12.92 2.75 21.64
N LYS A 80 -12.77 3.35 20.46
CA LYS A 80 -12.60 2.62 19.20
C LYS A 80 -11.12 2.38 18.93
N SER A 81 -10.74 1.13 18.73
CA SER A 81 -9.43 0.74 18.24
C SER A 81 -9.54 0.22 16.80
N LYS A 82 -8.49 0.44 16.01
CA LYS A 82 -8.36 -0.15 14.68
C LYS A 82 -7.69 -1.51 14.82
N VAL A 83 -8.28 -2.53 14.23
CA VAL A 83 -7.75 -3.89 14.17
C VAL A 83 -7.35 -4.18 12.73
N GLN A 84 -6.13 -4.68 12.55
CA GLN A 84 -5.63 -5.11 11.24
C GLN A 84 -6.46 -6.31 10.77
N GLY A 85 -7.28 -6.12 9.74
CA GLY A 85 -7.96 -7.24 9.06
C GLY A 85 -6.97 -8.06 8.22
N PRO A 86 -7.40 -9.19 7.65
CA PRO A 86 -6.53 -10.06 6.84
C PRO A 86 -5.91 -9.32 5.66
N LEU A 87 -4.74 -9.76 5.22
CA LEU A 87 -4.09 -9.21 4.02
C LEU A 87 -4.80 -9.71 2.75
N LEU A 88 -5.41 -8.79 2.03
CA LEU A 88 -6.10 -9.03 0.74
C LEU A 88 -5.63 -8.00 -0.30
N GLY A 89 -6.28 -7.98 -1.47
CA GLY A 89 -6.09 -6.93 -2.46
C GLY A 89 -4.79 -7.02 -3.25
N ILE A 90 -4.29 -5.86 -3.68
CA ILE A 90 -3.11 -5.74 -4.56
C ILE A 90 -1.85 -6.32 -3.90
N LEU A 91 -1.58 -5.96 -2.65
CA LEU A 91 -0.34 -6.39 -1.96
C LEU A 91 -0.31 -7.90 -1.71
N LYS A 92 -1.45 -8.53 -1.43
CA LYS A 92 -1.54 -10.00 -1.35
C LYS A 92 -1.19 -10.66 -2.69
N LYS A 93 -1.71 -10.11 -3.80
CA LYS A 93 -1.44 -10.63 -5.15
C LYS A 93 0.02 -10.46 -5.58
N GLN A 94 0.70 -9.44 -5.07
CA GLN A 94 2.12 -9.23 -5.31
C GLN A 94 3.03 -10.15 -4.47
N GLY A 95 2.47 -10.90 -3.51
CA GLY A 95 3.22 -11.88 -2.72
C GLY A 95 3.66 -11.39 -1.34
N PHE A 96 3.22 -10.22 -0.89
CA PHE A 96 3.48 -9.78 0.49
C PHE A 96 2.77 -10.67 1.52
N THR A 97 3.35 -10.76 2.71
CA THR A 97 2.79 -11.47 3.88
C THR A 97 2.18 -10.49 4.88
N GLU A 98 1.33 -10.99 5.79
CA GLU A 98 0.69 -10.15 6.82
C GLU A 98 1.71 -9.47 7.74
N SER A 99 2.83 -10.13 8.05
CA SER A 99 3.91 -9.57 8.86
C SER A 99 4.62 -8.38 8.22
N GLN A 100 4.49 -8.21 6.90
CA GLN A 100 5.10 -7.12 6.15
C GLN A 100 4.18 -5.90 5.99
N ILE A 101 2.90 -5.98 6.41
CA ILE A 101 1.90 -4.95 6.11
C ILE A 101 1.36 -4.32 7.39
N PHE A 102 1.34 -2.99 7.42
CA PHE A 102 0.66 -2.21 8.46
C PHE A 102 -0.31 -1.21 7.84
N LYS A 103 -1.57 -1.21 8.31
CA LYS A 103 -2.65 -0.36 7.79
C LYS A 103 -3.02 0.71 8.83
N PHE A 104 -3.15 1.96 8.40
CA PHE A 104 -3.37 3.11 9.30
C PHE A 104 -4.82 3.41 9.65
#